data_AF-A0A1Q8ZEX7-F1
#
_entry.id   AF-A0A1Q8ZEX7-F1
#
_cell.length_a   1.000
_cell.length_b   1.000
_cell.length_c   1.000
_cell.angle_alpha   90.00
_cell.angle_beta   90.00
_cell.angle_gamma   90.00
#
_symmetry.space_group_name_H-M   'P 1'
#
loop_
_entity.id
_entity.type
_entity.pdbx_description
1 polymer ?
#
loop_
_entity_poly.entity_id
_entity_poly.type
_entity_poly.pdbx_seq_one_letter_code
_entity_poly.pdbx_strand_id
1 'polypeptide(L)'
;MTEEIKSGLGSAVGEIVKAVAVPPAKIIGSWLGEILSINYSQWRVKQAAKVVEGAGEILAELGLEPTVCKPKVLLPLIEQASLEDDEDLTRKWMGLLASSVTGDSIHPSYPKILSELVQSEAKVIDYLYSLEVAFEALKGDKTTDGREKRQQALKQFRLKQLKESVALNDEVFSQSIDNLLRLRLCNHPEEYEDYEVVVDTSLDSDELDVRTESITNNFTDTGAIRLTNLGKSFVKACRGPQS
;
A
#
# COMPACT_ATOMS: atom_id res chain seq x y z
N MET A 1 33.62 10.71 -7.32
CA MET A 1 32.21 10.59 -6.89
C MET A 1 31.29 9.97 -7.94
N THR A 2 31.50 10.17 -9.25
CA THR A 2 30.66 9.58 -10.30
C THR A 2 31.06 8.16 -10.76
N GLU A 3 32.31 7.71 -10.53
CA GLU A 3 32.74 6.35 -10.87
C GLU A 3 32.50 5.32 -9.75
N GLU A 4 32.64 5.70 -8.47
CA GLU A 4 32.37 4.81 -7.33
C GLU A 4 30.89 4.41 -7.28
N ILE A 5 29.96 5.35 -7.51
CA ILE A 5 28.52 5.09 -7.56
C ILE A 5 28.17 4.12 -8.70
N LYS A 6 28.82 4.26 -9.87
CA LYS A 6 28.61 3.34 -11.00
C LYS A 6 29.13 1.93 -10.71
N SER A 7 30.25 1.81 -9.98
CA SER A 7 30.80 0.50 -9.59
C SER A 7 29.94 -0.20 -8.54
N GLY A 8 29.40 0.56 -7.56
CA GLY A 8 28.51 0.03 -6.52
C GLY A 8 27.11 -0.34 -7.04
N LEU A 9 26.59 0.41 -8.02
CA LEU A 9 25.33 0.06 -8.66
C LEU A 9 25.44 -1.26 -9.44
N GLY A 10 26.55 -1.46 -10.16
CA GLY A 10 26.83 -2.71 -10.87
C GLY A 10 26.95 -3.93 -9.95
N SER A 11 27.51 -3.77 -8.74
CA SER A 11 27.61 -4.86 -7.78
C SER A 11 26.25 -5.21 -7.16
N ALA A 12 25.46 -4.21 -6.76
CA ALA A 12 24.13 -4.42 -6.16
C ALA A 12 23.16 -5.10 -7.14
N VAL A 13 23.12 -4.65 -8.41
CA VAL A 13 22.33 -5.31 -9.45
C VAL A 13 22.84 -6.74 -9.68
N GLY A 14 24.16 -6.94 -9.71
CA GLY A 14 24.77 -8.26 -9.83
C GLY A 14 24.43 -9.20 -8.66
N GLU A 15 24.30 -8.67 -7.45
CA GLU A 15 23.94 -9.42 -6.25
C GLU A 15 22.44 -9.71 -6.17
N ILE A 16 21.57 -8.79 -6.57
CA ILE A 16 20.14 -9.11 -6.75
C ILE A 16 19.99 -10.19 -7.80
N VAL A 17 20.64 -10.06 -8.97
CA VAL A 17 20.61 -11.08 -10.00
C VAL A 17 21.11 -12.41 -9.43
N LYS A 18 22.19 -12.45 -8.65
CA LYS A 18 22.65 -13.69 -8.00
C LYS A 18 21.67 -14.19 -6.92
N ALA A 19 21.05 -13.34 -6.12
CA ALA A 19 20.09 -13.75 -5.08
C ALA A 19 18.79 -14.29 -5.70
N VAL A 20 18.39 -13.73 -6.84
CA VAL A 20 17.26 -14.13 -7.68
C VAL A 20 17.58 -15.36 -8.52
N ALA A 21 18.83 -15.51 -8.99
CA ALA A 21 19.25 -16.54 -9.92
C ALA A 21 19.91 -17.75 -9.23
N VAL A 22 20.63 -17.67 -8.12
CA VAL A 22 21.50 -18.81 -7.72
C VAL A 22 20.71 -20.06 -7.26
N PRO A 23 19.61 -19.97 -6.48
CA PRO A 23 18.73 -21.13 -6.28
C PRO A 23 17.67 -21.37 -7.39
N PRO A 24 17.03 -20.34 -7.98
CA PRO A 24 16.03 -20.51 -9.05
C PRO A 24 16.52 -20.49 -10.51
N ALA A 25 17.81 -20.25 -10.84
CA ALA A 25 18.28 -19.97 -12.21
C ALA A 25 17.95 -21.08 -13.21
N LYS A 26 17.92 -22.33 -12.75
CA LYS A 26 17.53 -23.45 -13.63
C LYS A 26 16.05 -23.41 -13.98
N ILE A 27 15.22 -22.93 -13.06
CA ILE A 27 13.77 -22.73 -13.22
C ILE A 27 13.51 -21.46 -14.04
N ILE A 28 14.18 -20.36 -13.70
CA ILE A 28 14.08 -19.07 -14.40
C ILE A 28 14.66 -19.18 -15.82
N GLY A 29 15.74 -19.93 -16.06
CA GLY A 29 16.32 -20.13 -17.39
C GLY A 29 15.42 -20.96 -18.32
N SER A 30 14.74 -21.97 -17.77
CA SER A 30 13.72 -22.75 -18.51
C SER A 30 12.48 -21.88 -18.80
N TRP A 31 12.02 -21.13 -17.81
CA TRP A 31 10.84 -20.26 -17.88
C TRP A 31 11.07 -19.03 -18.79
N LEU A 32 12.22 -18.36 -18.68
CA LEU A 32 12.65 -17.32 -19.61
C LEU A 32 12.85 -17.89 -21.01
N GLY A 33 13.38 -19.10 -21.16
CA GLY A 33 13.50 -19.78 -22.46
C GLY A 33 12.14 -20.00 -23.14
N GLU A 34 11.11 -20.38 -22.37
CA GLU A 34 9.73 -20.52 -22.87
C GLU A 34 9.09 -19.17 -23.21
N ILE A 35 9.26 -18.15 -22.36
CA ILE A 35 8.77 -16.79 -22.59
C ILE A 35 9.48 -16.13 -23.79
N LEU A 36 10.76 -16.41 -23.98
CA LEU A 36 11.61 -15.87 -25.05
C LEU A 36 11.21 -16.35 -26.45
N SER A 37 10.48 -17.46 -26.55
CA SER A 37 10.06 -18.07 -27.82
C SER A 37 8.95 -17.30 -28.57
N ILE A 38 8.30 -16.32 -27.95
CA ILE A 38 7.20 -15.53 -28.53
C ILE A 38 7.75 -14.14 -28.88
N ASN A 39 7.45 -13.58 -30.07
CA ASN A 39 7.95 -12.26 -30.51
C ASN A 39 7.67 -11.07 -29.53
N TYR A 40 6.76 -11.23 -28.57
CA TYR A 40 6.51 -10.31 -27.45
C TYR A 40 7.59 -10.35 -26.34
N SER A 41 8.57 -11.25 -26.45
CA SER A 41 9.50 -11.58 -25.37
C SER A 41 10.51 -10.50 -25.06
N GLN A 42 11.00 -9.78 -26.07
CA GLN A 42 12.02 -8.75 -25.86
C GLN A 42 11.47 -7.60 -25.00
N TRP A 43 10.21 -7.22 -25.21
CA TRP A 43 9.55 -6.19 -24.40
C TRP A 43 9.35 -6.66 -22.96
N ARG A 44 8.84 -7.87 -22.75
CA ARG A 44 8.65 -8.42 -21.38
C ARG A 44 9.95 -8.55 -20.62
N VAL A 45 11.00 -9.02 -21.28
CA VAL A 45 12.35 -9.10 -20.70
C VAL A 45 12.87 -7.72 -20.34
N LYS A 46 12.63 -6.71 -21.18
CA LYS A 46 12.99 -5.33 -20.88
C LYS A 46 12.27 -4.80 -19.64
N GLN A 47 10.97 -5.06 -19.47
CA GLN A 47 10.23 -4.62 -18.28
C GLN A 47 10.69 -5.33 -17.02
N ALA A 48 10.88 -6.66 -17.09
CA ALA A 48 11.43 -7.43 -15.97
C ALA A 48 12.83 -6.93 -15.59
N ALA A 49 13.70 -6.68 -16.57
CA ALA A 49 15.04 -6.11 -16.33
C ALA A 49 14.96 -4.74 -15.67
N LYS A 50 14.11 -3.84 -16.17
CA LYS A 50 13.88 -2.51 -15.59
C LYS A 50 13.50 -2.59 -14.11
N VAL A 51 12.64 -3.54 -13.74
CA VAL A 51 12.20 -3.74 -12.34
C VAL A 51 13.33 -4.27 -11.47
N VAL A 52 14.15 -5.21 -11.99
CA VAL A 52 15.32 -5.76 -11.27
C VAL A 52 16.39 -4.69 -11.08
N GLU A 53 16.69 -3.92 -12.12
CA GLU A 53 17.66 -2.81 -12.09
C GLU A 53 17.24 -1.74 -11.08
N GLY A 54 15.99 -1.27 -11.16
CA GLY A 54 15.47 -0.26 -10.24
C GLY A 54 15.38 -0.75 -8.79
N ALA A 55 15.10 -2.04 -8.56
CA ALA A 55 15.22 -2.61 -7.21
C ALA A 55 16.66 -2.59 -6.70
N GLY A 56 17.64 -2.84 -7.58
CA GLY A 56 19.07 -2.72 -7.28
C GLY A 56 19.50 -1.32 -6.91
N GLU A 57 18.98 -0.33 -7.64
CA GLU A 57 19.19 1.09 -7.33
C GLU A 57 18.69 1.43 -5.92
N ILE A 58 17.46 1.03 -5.58
CA ILE A 58 16.87 1.25 -4.24
C ILE A 58 17.75 0.65 -3.14
N LEU A 59 18.24 -0.58 -3.31
CA LEU A 59 19.10 -1.21 -2.30
C LEU A 59 20.47 -0.53 -2.19
N ALA A 60 21.07 -0.18 -3.33
CA ALA A 60 22.37 0.49 -3.36
C ALA A 60 22.33 1.87 -2.68
N GLU A 61 21.26 2.65 -2.92
CA GLU A 61 21.04 3.95 -2.28
C GLU A 61 20.93 3.82 -0.75
N LEU A 62 20.39 2.71 -0.25
CA LEU A 62 20.21 2.43 1.17
C LEU A 62 21.38 1.67 1.80
N GLY A 63 22.38 1.25 1.01
CA GLY A 63 23.49 0.41 1.48
C GLY A 63 23.03 -0.95 2.00
N LEU A 64 21.96 -1.50 1.43
CA LEU A 64 21.37 -2.79 1.84
C LEU A 64 21.84 -3.92 0.92
N GLU A 65 22.24 -5.03 1.53
CA GLU A 65 22.65 -6.24 0.82
C GLU A 65 21.44 -7.14 0.52
N PRO A 66 21.25 -7.60 -0.72
CA PRO A 66 20.14 -8.47 -1.06
C PRO A 66 20.33 -9.89 -0.49
N THR A 67 19.22 -10.46 -0.06
CA THR A 67 19.08 -11.84 0.44
C THR A 67 18.20 -12.67 -0.51
N VAL A 68 18.16 -13.99 -0.30
CA VAL A 68 17.40 -14.90 -1.16
C VAL A 68 15.89 -14.64 -1.05
N CYS A 69 15.25 -14.28 -2.16
CA CYS A 69 13.80 -14.14 -2.23
C CYS A 69 13.11 -15.51 -2.35
N LYS A 70 11.98 -15.68 -1.66
CA LYS A 70 11.19 -16.91 -1.71
C LYS A 70 10.59 -17.08 -3.13
N PRO A 71 10.73 -18.25 -3.77
CA PRO A 71 10.19 -18.48 -5.13
C PRO A 71 8.69 -18.17 -5.29
N LYS A 72 7.90 -18.40 -4.23
CA LYS A 72 6.45 -18.12 -4.19
C LYS A 72 6.10 -16.62 -4.30
N VAL A 73 7.06 -15.73 -4.01
CA VAL A 73 6.93 -14.28 -4.21
C VAL A 73 7.62 -13.87 -5.51
N LEU A 74 8.86 -14.35 -5.69
CA LEU A 74 9.73 -13.95 -6.80
C LEU A 74 9.13 -14.27 -8.18
N LEU A 75 8.66 -15.50 -8.39
CA LEU A 75 8.17 -15.91 -9.72
C LEU A 75 6.91 -15.13 -10.12
N PRO A 76 5.84 -15.04 -9.30
CA PRO A 76 4.69 -14.20 -9.63
C PRO A 76 5.04 -12.72 -9.81
N LEU A 77 6.00 -12.21 -9.03
CA LEU A 77 6.43 -10.80 -9.13
C LEU A 77 7.03 -10.53 -10.50
N ILE A 78 8.05 -11.28 -10.91
CA ILE A 78 8.71 -11.06 -12.21
C ILE A 78 7.74 -11.35 -13.38
N GLU A 79 6.91 -12.38 -13.26
CA GLU A 79 5.86 -12.70 -14.25
C GLU A 79 4.94 -11.51 -14.53
N GLN A 80 4.35 -10.94 -13.47
CA GLN A 80 3.38 -9.87 -13.60
C GLN A 80 4.05 -8.53 -13.92
N ALA A 81 5.17 -8.22 -13.27
CA ALA A 81 5.92 -6.99 -13.54
C ALA A 81 6.41 -6.90 -14.99
N SER A 82 6.69 -8.05 -15.64
CA SER A 82 7.05 -8.07 -17.06
C SER A 82 5.93 -7.64 -18.01
N LEU A 83 4.69 -7.53 -17.53
CA LEU A 83 3.52 -7.09 -18.28
C LEU A 83 3.16 -5.62 -17.99
N GLU A 84 3.88 -4.96 -17.09
CA GLU A 84 3.63 -3.58 -16.71
C GLU A 84 4.20 -2.61 -17.76
N ASP A 85 3.41 -1.61 -18.14
CA ASP A 85 3.83 -0.53 -19.04
C ASP A 85 3.74 0.87 -18.40
N ASP A 86 3.03 1.02 -17.28
CA ASP A 86 2.94 2.27 -16.54
C ASP A 86 4.20 2.49 -15.68
N GLU A 87 4.79 3.68 -15.77
CA GLU A 87 6.04 3.98 -15.06
C GLU A 87 5.88 4.09 -13.55
N ASP A 88 4.71 4.53 -13.07
CA ASP A 88 4.45 4.67 -11.63
C ASP A 88 4.19 3.32 -10.98
N LEU A 89 3.44 2.43 -11.65
CA LEU A 89 3.28 1.04 -11.23
C LEU A 89 4.60 0.27 -11.34
N THR A 90 5.39 0.50 -12.39
CA THR A 90 6.76 -0.07 -12.51
C THR A 90 7.61 0.27 -11.28
N ARG A 91 7.53 1.50 -10.77
CA ARG A 91 8.25 1.91 -9.55
C ARG A 91 7.77 1.15 -8.31
N LYS A 92 6.47 0.85 -8.22
CA LYS A 92 5.93 0.00 -7.14
C LYS A 92 6.43 -1.44 -7.22
N TRP A 93 6.59 -1.97 -8.44
CA TRP A 93 7.20 -3.28 -8.66
C TRP A 93 8.66 -3.31 -8.21
N MET A 94 9.43 -2.26 -8.50
CA MET A 94 10.82 -2.12 -8.02
C MET A 94 10.88 -2.14 -6.49
N GLY A 95 10.06 -1.32 -5.82
CA GLY A 95 10.01 -1.27 -4.37
C GLY A 95 9.55 -2.60 -3.75
N LEU A 96 8.56 -3.28 -4.35
CA LEU A 96 8.11 -4.59 -3.90
C LEU A 96 9.21 -5.65 -4.03
N LEU A 97 9.97 -5.64 -5.13
CA LEU A 97 11.09 -6.55 -5.32
C LEU A 97 12.21 -6.26 -4.32
N ALA A 98 12.60 -5.00 -4.14
CA ALA A 98 13.61 -4.59 -3.17
C ALA A 98 13.23 -5.05 -1.76
N SER A 99 11.98 -4.83 -1.34
CA SER A 99 11.50 -5.28 -0.03
C SER A 99 11.48 -6.82 0.12
N SER A 100 11.28 -7.55 -0.99
CA SER A 100 11.26 -9.02 -0.97
C SER A 100 12.64 -9.66 -0.78
N VAL A 101 13.71 -8.90 -1.03
CA VAL A 101 15.11 -9.35 -0.91
C VAL A 101 15.81 -8.78 0.32
N THR A 102 15.20 -7.92 1.14
CA THR A 102 15.83 -7.39 2.38
C THR A 102 15.46 -8.15 3.65
N GLY A 103 14.80 -9.30 3.53
CA GLY A 103 14.43 -10.14 4.67
C GLY A 103 13.08 -9.79 5.32
N ASP A 104 12.40 -8.73 4.84
CA ASP A 104 11.03 -8.46 5.22
C ASP A 104 10.10 -9.57 4.71
N SER A 105 9.19 -10.02 5.58
CA SER A 105 8.22 -11.05 5.20
C SER A 105 7.15 -10.47 4.27
N ILE A 106 7.45 -10.44 2.98
CA ILE A 106 6.48 -10.06 1.94
C ILE A 106 5.39 -11.11 1.81
N HIS A 107 4.14 -10.66 1.86
CA HIS A 107 3.00 -11.55 1.71
C HIS A 107 2.90 -12.05 0.26
N PRO A 108 2.74 -13.37 0.01
CA PRO A 108 2.70 -13.92 -1.34
C PRO A 108 1.59 -13.39 -2.26
N SER A 109 0.56 -12.73 -1.72
CA SER A 109 -0.50 -12.12 -2.54
C SER A 109 -0.12 -10.75 -3.13
N TYR A 110 0.95 -10.09 -2.65
CA TYR A 110 1.26 -8.72 -3.08
C TYR A 110 1.51 -8.57 -4.57
N PRO A 111 2.24 -9.49 -5.24
CA PRO A 111 2.33 -9.44 -6.70
C PRO A 111 0.97 -9.48 -7.38
N LYS A 112 0.08 -10.36 -6.93
CA LYS A 112 -1.26 -10.47 -7.51
C LYS A 112 -2.10 -9.21 -7.27
N ILE A 113 -2.04 -8.65 -6.07
CA ILE A 113 -2.70 -7.39 -5.73
C ILE A 113 -2.19 -6.26 -6.63
N LEU A 114 -0.87 -6.08 -6.75
CA LEU A 114 -0.29 -5.01 -7.55
C LEU A 114 -0.64 -5.14 -9.04
N SER A 115 -0.69 -6.37 -9.57
CA SER A 115 -1.11 -6.63 -10.95
C SER A 115 -2.60 -6.33 -11.24
N GLU A 116 -3.41 -6.13 -10.21
CA GLU A 116 -4.84 -5.79 -10.33
C GLU A 116 -5.09 -4.29 -10.12
N LEU A 117 -4.04 -3.49 -9.93
CA LEU A 117 -4.16 -2.05 -9.76
C LEU A 117 -3.94 -1.30 -11.07
N VAL A 118 -4.68 -0.20 -11.23
CA VAL A 118 -4.39 0.82 -12.24
C VAL A 118 -3.78 2.07 -11.60
N GLN A 119 -3.25 2.98 -12.42
CA GLN A 119 -2.57 4.20 -11.95
C GLN A 119 -3.43 5.05 -10.99
N SER A 120 -4.73 5.19 -11.26
CA SER A 120 -5.65 5.97 -10.41
C SER A 120 -5.78 5.38 -8.99
N GLU A 121 -5.84 4.06 -8.88
CA GLU A 121 -5.95 3.34 -7.61
C GLU A 121 -4.65 3.38 -6.82
N ALA A 122 -3.52 3.23 -7.52
CA ALA A 122 -2.18 3.44 -6.97
C ALA A 122 -2.03 4.84 -6.37
N LYS A 123 -2.55 5.87 -7.05
CA LYS A 123 -2.55 7.25 -6.55
C LYS A 123 -3.40 7.41 -5.28
N VAL A 124 -4.61 6.82 -5.27
CA VAL A 124 -5.52 6.88 -4.11
C VAL A 124 -4.89 6.21 -2.90
N ILE A 125 -4.35 4.99 -3.06
CA ILE A 125 -3.81 4.22 -1.94
C ILE A 125 -2.52 4.85 -1.38
N ASP A 126 -1.68 5.47 -2.21
CA ASP A 126 -0.50 6.21 -1.75
C ASP A 126 -0.87 7.45 -0.95
N TYR A 127 -1.89 8.19 -1.40
CA TYR A 127 -2.37 9.36 -0.67
C TYR A 127 -2.95 8.94 0.68
N LEU A 128 -3.80 7.91 0.71
CA LEU A 128 -4.33 7.34 1.96
C LEU A 128 -3.23 6.87 2.91
N TYR A 129 -2.18 6.22 2.40
CA TYR A 129 -1.05 5.82 3.24
C TYR A 129 -0.34 7.01 3.87
N SER A 130 -0.19 8.09 3.11
CA SER A 130 0.42 9.33 3.60
C SER A 130 -0.42 9.98 4.70
N LEU A 131 -1.75 9.94 4.57
CA LEU A 131 -2.68 10.37 5.62
C LEU A 131 -2.57 9.48 6.88
N GLU A 132 -2.48 8.16 6.71
CA GLU A 132 -2.33 7.22 7.82
C GLU A 132 -1.04 7.49 8.60
N VAL A 133 0.09 7.68 7.91
CA VAL A 133 1.38 8.02 8.56
C VAL A 133 1.27 9.33 9.34
N ALA A 134 0.69 10.37 8.74
CA ALA A 134 0.50 11.65 9.42
C ALA A 134 -0.43 11.52 10.63
N PHE A 135 -1.51 10.74 10.51
CA PHE A 135 -2.46 10.52 11.59
C PHE A 135 -1.86 9.74 12.76
N GLU A 136 -1.06 8.70 12.48
CA GLU A 136 -0.36 7.94 13.53
C GLU A 136 0.59 8.83 14.33
N ALA A 137 1.32 9.76 13.68
CA ALA A 137 2.19 10.71 14.36
C ALA A 137 1.43 11.61 15.34
N LEU A 138 0.14 11.90 15.08
CA LEU A 138 -0.71 12.71 15.96
C LEU A 138 -1.29 11.94 17.15
N LYS A 139 -1.25 10.61 17.17
CA LYS A 139 -1.82 9.81 18.28
C LYS A 139 -1.04 9.96 19.59
N GLY A 140 0.25 10.32 19.52
CA GLY A 140 1.09 10.53 20.70
C GLY A 140 0.72 11.77 21.52
N ASP A 141 0.06 12.75 20.90
CA ASP A 141 -0.21 14.05 21.51
C ASP A 141 -1.56 14.09 22.25
N LYS A 142 -1.56 13.90 23.57
CA LYS A 142 -2.80 13.87 24.38
C LYS A 142 -3.37 15.26 24.72
N THR A 143 -2.71 16.35 24.31
CA THR A 143 -3.16 17.72 24.58
C THR A 143 -4.48 18.04 23.86
N THR A 144 -5.13 19.13 24.26
CA THR A 144 -6.34 19.63 23.58
C THR A 144 -6.05 19.99 22.11
N ASP A 145 -4.91 20.63 21.85
CA ASP A 145 -4.43 20.92 20.49
C ASP A 145 -4.20 19.64 19.67
N GLY A 146 -3.59 18.61 20.27
CA GLY A 146 -3.45 17.30 19.64
C GLY A 146 -4.79 16.64 19.31
N ARG A 147 -5.82 16.79 20.16
CA ARG A 147 -7.18 16.29 19.88
C ARG A 147 -7.82 17.00 18.70
N GLU A 148 -7.72 18.33 18.65
CA GLU A 148 -8.27 19.14 17.56
C GLU A 148 -7.59 18.80 16.22
N LYS A 149 -6.25 18.71 16.21
CA LYS A 149 -5.48 18.27 15.03
C LYS A 149 -5.89 16.88 14.54
N ARG A 150 -6.14 15.93 15.45
CA ARG A 150 -6.64 14.59 15.08
C ARG A 150 -8.03 14.66 14.46
N GLN A 151 -8.95 15.43 15.02
CA GLN A 151 -10.29 15.61 14.45
C GLN A 151 -10.21 16.24 13.05
N GLN A 152 -9.32 17.21 12.85
CA GLN A 152 -9.09 17.80 11.53
C GLN A 152 -8.49 16.80 10.55
N ALA A 153 -7.53 15.97 10.98
CA ALA A 153 -6.96 14.92 10.15
C ALA A 153 -7.98 13.86 9.74
N LEU A 154 -8.93 13.50 10.63
CA LEU A 154 -10.02 12.55 10.30
C LEU A 154 -10.88 13.03 9.13
N LYS A 155 -11.08 14.34 8.98
CA LYS A 155 -11.83 14.91 7.84
C LYS A 155 -11.16 14.64 6.49
N GLN A 156 -9.85 14.40 6.46
CA GLN A 156 -9.12 14.10 5.21
C GLN A 156 -9.40 12.68 4.69
N PHE A 157 -9.88 11.77 5.54
CA PHE A 157 -10.28 10.41 5.14
C PHE A 157 -11.69 10.34 4.53
N ARG A 158 -12.44 11.44 4.54
CA ARG A 158 -13.77 11.52 3.93
C ARG A 158 -13.63 11.47 2.41
N LEU A 159 -14.48 10.67 1.75
CA LEU A 159 -14.41 10.39 0.31
C LEU A 159 -14.45 11.66 -0.54
N LYS A 160 -15.22 12.67 -0.13
CA LYS A 160 -15.31 13.96 -0.82
C LYS A 160 -13.95 14.68 -0.83
N GLN A 161 -13.32 14.83 0.33
CA GLN A 161 -12.01 15.47 0.50
C GLN A 161 -10.91 14.67 -0.21
N LEU A 162 -11.00 13.34 -0.14
CA LEU A 162 -10.07 12.45 -0.82
C LEU A 162 -10.11 12.65 -2.33
N LYS A 163 -11.31 12.66 -2.94
CA LYS A 163 -11.50 12.89 -4.39
C LYS A 163 -10.88 14.19 -4.85
N GLU A 164 -11.14 15.28 -4.12
CA GLU A 164 -10.59 16.60 -4.39
C GLU A 164 -9.05 16.58 -4.36
N SER A 165 -8.47 15.86 -3.39
CA SER A 165 -7.01 15.80 -3.19
C SER A 165 -6.28 14.98 -4.24
N VAL A 166 -6.89 13.88 -4.73
CA VAL A 166 -6.29 13.05 -5.79
C VAL A 166 -6.58 13.55 -7.20
N ALA A 167 -7.45 14.56 -7.35
CA ALA A 167 -7.82 15.18 -8.62
C ALA A 167 -8.28 14.17 -9.69
N LEU A 168 -9.12 13.21 -9.28
CA LEU A 168 -9.75 12.24 -10.18
C LEU A 168 -11.19 12.67 -10.49
N ASN A 169 -11.68 12.31 -11.68
CA ASN A 169 -13.09 12.47 -12.01
C ASN A 169 -13.95 11.48 -11.21
N ASP A 170 -15.25 11.74 -11.14
CA ASP A 170 -16.19 11.03 -10.28
C ASP A 170 -16.29 9.53 -10.62
N GLU A 171 -16.33 9.19 -11.91
CA GLU A 171 -16.44 7.81 -12.37
C GLU A 171 -15.18 7.00 -12.04
N VAL A 172 -14.01 7.51 -12.42
CA VAL A 172 -12.71 6.87 -12.15
C VAL A 172 -12.48 6.76 -10.65
N PHE A 173 -12.84 7.80 -9.88
CA PHE A 173 -12.72 7.76 -8.43
C PHE A 173 -13.62 6.68 -7.82
N SER A 174 -14.89 6.61 -8.21
CA SER A 174 -15.83 5.61 -7.69
C SER A 174 -15.34 4.19 -7.99
N GLN A 175 -14.95 3.91 -9.23
CA GLN A 175 -14.40 2.59 -9.62
C GLN A 175 -13.13 2.26 -8.84
N SER A 176 -12.25 3.25 -8.66
CA SER A 176 -11.01 3.06 -7.89
C SER A 176 -11.32 2.68 -6.43
N ILE A 177 -12.30 3.35 -5.80
CA ILE A 177 -12.72 3.04 -4.43
C ILE A 177 -13.31 1.63 -4.35
N ASP A 178 -14.20 1.27 -5.27
CA ASP A 178 -14.83 -0.06 -5.30
C ASP A 178 -13.77 -1.17 -5.43
N ASN A 179 -12.78 -1.00 -6.31
CA ASN A 179 -11.73 -2.00 -6.48
C ASN A 179 -10.82 -2.10 -5.24
N LEU A 180 -10.45 -0.97 -4.62
CA LEU A 180 -9.63 -0.96 -3.40
C LEU A 180 -10.35 -1.62 -2.22
N LEU A 181 -11.68 -1.46 -2.13
CA LEU A 181 -12.53 -2.19 -1.18
C LEU A 181 -12.61 -3.69 -1.51
N ARG A 182 -12.78 -4.04 -2.80
CA ARG A 182 -12.79 -5.44 -3.29
C ARG A 182 -11.49 -6.17 -2.94
N LEU A 183 -10.35 -5.52 -3.13
CA LEU A 183 -9.02 -6.04 -2.81
C LEU A 183 -8.72 -6.05 -1.31
N ARG A 184 -9.63 -5.54 -0.47
CA ARG A 184 -9.47 -5.39 0.99
C ARG A 184 -8.23 -4.60 1.38
N LEU A 185 -7.78 -3.70 0.51
CA LEU A 185 -6.74 -2.72 0.82
C LEU A 185 -7.31 -1.56 1.64
N CYS A 186 -8.58 -1.27 1.43
CA CYS A 186 -9.33 -0.27 2.15
C CYS A 186 -10.56 -0.87 2.85
N ASN A 187 -11.08 -0.13 3.84
CA ASN A 187 -12.39 -0.37 4.44
C ASN A 187 -13.07 0.97 4.80
N HIS A 188 -14.38 0.89 5.00
CA HIS A 188 -15.11 1.92 5.72
C HIS A 188 -14.86 1.74 7.22
N PRO A 189 -14.48 2.80 7.95
CA PRO A 189 -14.24 2.72 9.39
C PRO A 189 -15.55 2.51 10.16
N GLU A 190 -15.46 1.85 11.31
CA GLU A 190 -16.55 1.80 12.28
C GLU A 190 -16.50 3.08 13.13
N GLU A 191 -17.65 3.75 13.25
CA GLU A 191 -17.87 4.89 14.13
C GLU A 191 -18.88 4.51 15.22
N TYR A 192 -18.76 5.20 16.36
CA TYR A 192 -19.56 4.99 17.56
C TYR A 192 -20.21 6.33 17.91
N GLU A 193 -21.53 6.34 18.02
CA GLU A 193 -22.28 7.50 18.48
C GLU A 193 -23.05 7.13 19.75
N ASP A 194 -22.79 7.87 20.82
CA ASP A 194 -23.50 7.74 22.09
C ASP A 194 -24.71 8.66 22.11
N TYR A 195 -25.87 8.09 22.38
CA TYR A 195 -27.14 8.77 22.55
C TYR A 195 -27.60 8.66 23.99
N GLU A 196 -27.98 9.77 24.61
CA GLU A 196 -28.78 9.72 25.84
C GLU A 196 -30.25 9.64 25.45
N VAL A 197 -30.90 8.56 25.89
CA VAL A 197 -32.32 8.33 25.61
C VAL A 197 -33.07 8.41 26.92
N VAL A 198 -34.10 9.26 26.96
CA VAL A 198 -35.01 9.33 28.10
C VAL A 198 -35.82 8.04 28.15
N VAL A 199 -35.63 7.26 29.21
CA VAL A 199 -36.31 5.98 29.42
C VAL A 199 -37.50 6.08 30.37
N ASP A 200 -37.49 7.06 31.26
CA ASP A 200 -38.57 7.29 32.21
C ASP A 200 -38.66 8.78 32.56
N THR A 201 -39.88 9.27 32.74
CA THR A 201 -40.15 10.61 33.26
C THR A 201 -41.22 10.53 34.34
N SER A 202 -40.91 11.05 35.52
CA SER A 202 -41.85 11.12 36.62
C SER A 202 -41.91 12.54 37.20
N LEU A 203 -43.04 12.88 37.80
CA LEU A 203 -43.29 14.17 38.44
C LEU A 203 -43.63 13.90 39.90
N ASP A 204 -42.69 14.20 40.79
CA ASP A 204 -42.87 14.12 42.23
C ASP A 204 -42.75 15.51 42.84
N SER A 205 -43.82 15.99 43.48
CA SER A 205 -43.83 17.25 44.26
C SER A 205 -43.25 18.48 43.52
N ASP A 206 -43.73 18.71 42.29
CA ASP A 206 -43.33 19.79 41.37
C ASP A 206 -41.89 19.67 40.79
N GLU A 207 -41.20 18.55 41.01
CA GLU A 207 -39.88 18.26 40.43
C GLU A 207 -39.99 17.18 39.34
N LEU A 208 -39.42 17.45 38.16
CA LEU A 208 -39.40 16.53 37.02
C LEU A 208 -38.17 15.62 37.14
N ASP A 209 -38.37 14.36 37.47
CA ASP A 209 -37.30 13.33 37.42
C ASP A 209 -37.27 12.71 36.02
N VAL A 210 -36.12 12.84 35.35
CA VAL A 210 -35.88 12.30 34.01
C VAL A 210 -34.79 11.27 34.12
N ARG A 211 -35.13 10.00 33.89
CA ARG A 211 -34.14 8.93 33.78
C ARG A 211 -33.70 8.80 32.34
N THR A 212 -32.39 8.87 32.14
CA THR A 212 -31.76 8.62 30.85
C THR A 212 -30.94 7.33 30.91
N GLU A 213 -30.93 6.60 29.80
CA GLU A 213 -29.97 5.53 29.54
C GLU A 213 -29.08 5.90 28.36
N SER A 214 -27.81 5.50 28.42
CA SER A 214 -26.88 5.67 27.32
C SER A 214 -27.02 4.50 26.34
N ILE A 215 -27.34 4.80 25.08
CA ILE A 215 -27.31 3.83 23.98
C ILE A 215 -26.13 4.18 23.07
N THR A 216 -25.20 3.25 22.91
CA THR A 216 -24.12 3.36 21.92
C THR A 216 -24.56 2.71 20.62
N ASN A 217 -24.62 3.49 19.55
CA ASN A 217 -24.88 2.99 18.21
C ASN A 217 -23.54 2.78 17.47
N ASN A 218 -23.35 1.57 16.94
CA ASN A 218 -22.17 1.21 16.16
C ASN A 218 -22.58 1.15 14.69
N PHE A 219 -21.97 1.99 13.86
CA PHE A 219 -22.26 1.99 12.43
C PHE A 219 -20.98 2.09 11.60
N THR A 220 -21.08 1.66 10.37
CA THR A 220 -20.01 1.80 9.39
C THR A 220 -20.15 3.13 8.68
N ASP A 221 -19.15 4.01 8.77
CA ASP A 221 -19.16 5.29 8.07
C ASP A 221 -18.78 5.07 6.59
N THR A 222 -19.79 4.91 5.75
CA THR A 222 -19.61 4.77 4.30
C THR A 222 -19.12 6.04 3.62
N GLY A 223 -19.12 7.19 4.32
CA GLY A 223 -18.61 8.46 3.84
C GLY A 223 -17.09 8.63 4.00
N ALA A 224 -16.43 7.75 4.74
CA ALA A 224 -14.99 7.73 4.91
C ALA A 224 -14.37 6.42 4.43
N ILE A 225 -13.07 6.47 4.14
CA ILE A 225 -12.29 5.29 3.76
C ILE A 225 -10.93 5.31 4.44
N ARG A 226 -10.47 4.15 4.89
CA ARG A 226 -9.17 3.98 5.54
C ARG A 226 -8.45 2.75 5.03
N LEU A 227 -7.13 2.73 5.22
CA LEU A 227 -6.35 1.54 4.88
C LEU A 227 -6.57 0.45 5.92
N THR A 228 -6.76 -0.77 5.45
CA THR A 228 -6.67 -1.96 6.29
C THR A 228 -5.20 -2.22 6.68
N ASN A 229 -4.96 -3.13 7.62
CA ASN A 229 -3.60 -3.58 7.90
C ASN A 229 -2.93 -4.19 6.66
N LEU A 230 -3.71 -4.92 5.84
CA LEU A 230 -3.23 -5.45 4.56
C LEU A 230 -2.81 -4.32 3.62
N GLY A 231 -3.65 -3.29 3.47
CA GLY A 231 -3.37 -2.12 2.65
C GLY A 231 -2.12 -1.36 3.11
N LYS A 232 -1.97 -1.11 4.41
CA LYS A 232 -0.77 -0.45 4.97
C LYS A 232 0.50 -1.24 4.69
N SER A 233 0.50 -2.55 4.98
CA SER A 233 1.66 -3.41 4.74
C SER A 233 1.99 -3.55 3.25
N PHE A 234 0.96 -3.62 2.39
CA PHE A 234 1.12 -3.67 0.93
C PHE A 234 1.79 -2.39 0.40
N VAL A 235 1.26 -1.21 0.71
CA VAL A 235 1.84 0.07 0.25
C VAL A 235 3.25 0.24 0.79
N LYS A 236 3.50 -0.11 2.06
CA LYS A 236 4.85 -0.08 2.65
C LYS A 236 5.81 -0.94 1.84
N ALA A 237 5.44 -2.17 1.51
CA ALA A 237 6.27 -3.05 0.69
C ALA A 237 6.52 -2.49 -0.73
N CYS A 238 5.49 -1.92 -1.38
CA CYS A 238 5.64 -1.31 -2.69
C CYS A 238 6.52 -0.04 -2.71
N ARG A 239 6.71 0.62 -1.56
CA ARG A 239 7.62 1.78 -1.44
C ARG A 239 9.09 1.40 -1.31
N GLY A 240 9.39 0.11 -1.13
CA GLY A 240 10.75 -0.35 -0.85
C GLY A 240 11.08 -0.33 0.65
N PRO A 241 12.23 -0.91 1.02
CA PRO A 241 12.78 -0.80 2.37
C PRO A 241 13.00 0.68 2.72
N GLN A 242 12.81 1.01 3.99
CA GLN A 242 13.07 2.35 4.53
C GLN A 242 14.27 2.29 5.47
N SER A 243 15.07 3.37 5.51
CA SER A 243 16.20 3.53 6.43
C SER A 243 15.78 3.75 7.88
#